data_AF-A0A8S1JVT3-F1
#
_entry.id   AF-A0A8S1JVT3-F1
#
_cell.length_a   1.000
_cell.length_b   1.000
_cell.length_c   1.000
_cell.angle_alpha   90.00
_cell.angle_beta   90.00
_cell.angle_gamma   90.00
#
_symmetry.space_group_name_H-M   'P 1'
#
loop_
_entity.id
_entity.type
_entity.pdbx_description
1 polymer ?
#
loop_
_entity_poly.entity_id
_entity_poly.type
_entity_poly.pdbx_seq_one_letter_code
_entity_poly.pdbx_strand_id
1 'polypeptide(L)'
;MEKEGLAMNNGTQMMAAINLETLMRSQYVMNAADLALGLTSYALQINYNFLKCNQENNYYKTINITLNLIGETWQTQQILQEQNKTNPKSIQSTFTIHQTIRQSIEENLKILEREINSTSDNPIIDNEHQSARSGGNFHGEYMGILADNMCIALQRLCIFSEVFQLSVLQIREDKKDQQILKLVIMFLTSKGGLLNGYMIPQYTSAALVSENKVLSHPSCIDTVPTSANIEDHVSMGAYTARKAIQVVQNTEYIIAIELMYAA
;
A
#
# COMPACT_ATOMS: atom_id res chain seq x y z
N MET A 1 -1.58 -23.55 38.55
CA MET A 1 -0.46 -22.60 38.39
C MET A 1 0.73 -23.17 37.64
N GLU A 2 0.98 -24.49 37.59
CA GLU A 2 1.91 -25.03 36.56
C GLU A 2 1.33 -24.74 35.15
N LYS A 3 2.20 -24.42 34.17
CA LYS A 3 1.90 -24.00 32.77
C LYS A 3 1.32 -22.60 32.52
N GLU A 4 0.54 -22.03 33.43
CA GLU A 4 -0.17 -20.76 33.19
C GLU A 4 0.74 -19.62 32.69
N GLY A 5 1.92 -19.45 33.28
CA GLY A 5 2.88 -18.42 32.82
C GLY A 5 3.38 -18.63 31.39
N LEU A 6 3.57 -19.89 30.98
CA LEU A 6 3.98 -20.22 29.62
C LEU A 6 2.83 -19.97 28.64
N ALA A 7 1.62 -20.37 29.02
CA ALA A 7 0.42 -20.15 28.20
C ALA A 7 0.09 -18.66 27.99
N MET A 8 0.48 -17.79 28.93
CA MET A 8 0.32 -16.34 28.80
C MET A 8 1.36 -15.68 27.89
N ASN A 9 2.57 -16.25 27.79
CA ASN A 9 3.69 -15.63 27.07
C ASN A 9 3.94 -16.26 25.69
N ASN A 10 3.69 -17.55 25.53
CA ASN A 10 3.88 -18.23 24.26
C ASN A 10 2.77 -17.87 23.28
N GLY A 11 3.20 -17.63 22.04
CA GLY A 11 2.33 -17.50 20.89
C GLY A 11 2.69 -16.31 20.01
N THR A 12 1.82 -16.07 19.04
CA THR A 12 2.04 -15.11 17.97
C THR A 12 1.19 -13.85 18.11
N GLN A 13 0.55 -13.65 19.27
CA GLN A 13 -0.53 -12.67 19.50
C GLN A 13 -0.05 -11.22 19.30
N MET A 14 1.15 -10.87 19.75
CA MET A 14 1.71 -9.52 19.52
C MET A 14 1.88 -9.22 18.03
N MET A 15 2.50 -10.15 17.29
CA MET A 15 2.74 -10.02 15.85
C MET A 15 1.40 -9.94 15.10
N ALA A 16 0.48 -10.83 15.46
CA ALA A 16 -0.86 -10.86 14.88
C ALA A 16 -1.62 -9.55 15.10
N ALA A 17 -1.57 -8.96 16.30
CA ALA A 17 -2.24 -7.70 16.61
C ALA A 17 -1.71 -6.53 15.76
N ILE A 18 -0.38 -6.39 15.66
CA ILE A 18 0.24 -5.34 14.84
C ILE A 18 -0.04 -5.55 13.35
N ASN A 19 0.02 -6.80 12.88
CA ASN A 19 -0.29 -7.14 11.49
C ASN A 19 -1.77 -6.91 11.17
N LEU A 20 -2.68 -7.15 12.12
CA LEU A 20 -4.10 -6.85 11.96
C LEU A 20 -4.32 -5.36 11.78
N GLU A 21 -3.73 -4.54 12.65
CA GLU A 21 -3.81 -3.08 12.53
C GLU A 21 -3.26 -2.63 11.17
N THR A 22 -2.09 -3.15 10.78
CA THR A 22 -1.45 -2.83 9.50
C THR A 22 -2.36 -3.16 8.32
N LEU A 23 -2.96 -4.35 8.29
CA LEU A 23 -3.85 -4.78 7.21
C LEU A 23 -5.13 -3.96 7.17
N MET A 24 -5.76 -3.69 8.32
CA MET A 24 -6.96 -2.86 8.40
C MET A 24 -6.70 -1.46 7.86
N ARG A 25 -5.60 -0.83 8.28
CA ARG A 25 -5.16 0.48 7.76
C ARG A 25 -4.87 0.43 6.27
N SER A 26 -4.22 -0.64 5.81
CA SER A 26 -3.91 -0.85 4.39
C SER A 26 -5.17 -0.93 3.53
N GLN A 27 -6.26 -1.52 4.02
CA GLN A 27 -7.54 -1.52 3.30
C GLN A 27 -8.11 -0.11 3.11
N TYR A 28 -8.06 0.73 4.15
CA TYR A 28 -8.49 2.12 4.06
C TYR A 28 -7.61 2.93 3.12
N VAL A 29 -6.28 2.80 3.25
CA VAL A 29 -5.30 3.42 2.36
C VAL A 29 -5.52 3.02 0.91
N MET A 30 -5.78 1.74 0.64
CA MET A 30 -6.00 1.26 -0.72
C MET A 30 -7.26 1.90 -1.35
N ASN A 31 -8.32 2.11 -0.57
CA ASN A 31 -9.50 2.82 -1.07
C ASN A 31 -9.22 4.31 -1.31
N ALA A 32 -8.44 4.96 -0.43
CA ALA A 32 -8.01 6.33 -0.62
C ALA A 32 -7.08 6.49 -1.84
N ALA A 33 -6.21 5.51 -2.09
CA ALA A 33 -5.31 5.49 -3.24
C ALA A 33 -6.07 5.32 -4.56
N ASP A 34 -7.13 4.51 -4.59
CA ASP A 34 -8.00 4.39 -5.76
C ASP A 34 -8.74 5.71 -6.06
N LEU A 35 -9.18 6.43 -5.03
CA LEU A 35 -9.76 7.76 -5.17
C LEU A 35 -8.72 8.77 -5.67
N ALA A 36 -7.53 8.78 -5.07
CA ALA A 36 -6.41 9.65 -5.47
C ALA A 36 -6.06 9.45 -6.94
N LEU A 37 -5.94 8.19 -7.35
CA LEU A 37 -5.72 7.81 -8.73
C LEU A 37 -6.80 8.37 -9.65
N GLY A 38 -8.08 8.23 -9.30
CA GLY A 38 -9.18 8.72 -10.13
C GLY A 38 -9.14 10.24 -10.33
N LEU A 39 -8.96 10.98 -9.23
CA LEU A 39 -8.87 12.45 -9.25
C LEU A 39 -7.62 12.94 -9.99
N THR A 40 -6.46 12.35 -9.69
CA THR A 40 -5.21 12.69 -10.37
C THR A 40 -5.28 12.38 -11.86
N SER A 41 -5.88 11.24 -12.24
CA SER A 41 -6.04 10.87 -13.64
C SER A 41 -6.95 11.84 -14.39
N TYR A 42 -7.99 12.34 -13.73
CA TYR A 42 -8.83 13.42 -14.26
C TYR A 42 -8.03 14.72 -14.45
N ALA A 43 -7.27 15.14 -13.44
CA ALA A 43 -6.42 16.34 -13.52
C ALA A 43 -5.38 16.26 -14.66
N LEU A 44 -4.85 15.06 -14.92
CA LEU A 44 -3.89 14.78 -15.98
C LEU A 44 -4.51 14.55 -17.36
N GLN A 45 -5.84 14.51 -17.48
CA GLN A 45 -6.56 14.19 -18.73
C GLN A 45 -6.08 12.88 -19.37
N ILE A 46 -5.86 11.84 -18.55
CA ILE A 46 -5.34 10.54 -19.01
C ILE A 46 -6.31 9.88 -20.01
N ASN A 47 -5.77 9.32 -21.10
CA ASN A 47 -6.58 8.58 -22.07
C ASN A 47 -6.91 7.18 -21.53
N TYR A 48 -8.17 6.87 -21.26
CA TYR A 48 -8.54 5.58 -20.67
C TYR A 48 -8.73 4.41 -21.66
N ASN A 49 -8.40 4.57 -22.95
CA ASN A 49 -8.61 3.50 -23.94
C ASN A 49 -7.85 2.19 -23.59
N PHE A 50 -6.74 2.27 -22.86
CA PHE A 50 -6.01 1.08 -22.41
C PHE A 50 -6.81 0.20 -21.44
N LEU A 51 -7.87 0.73 -20.81
CA LEU A 51 -8.78 -0.06 -19.98
C LEU A 51 -9.59 -1.07 -20.80
N LYS A 52 -9.79 -0.84 -22.11
CA LYS A 52 -10.50 -1.78 -22.99
C LYS A 52 -9.74 -3.10 -23.16
N CYS A 53 -8.40 -3.08 -23.07
CA CYS A 53 -7.57 -4.28 -23.12
C CYS A 53 -7.67 -5.15 -21.84
N ASN A 54 -8.31 -4.63 -20.80
CA ASN A 54 -8.28 -5.18 -19.44
C ASN A 54 -9.64 -5.76 -19.00
N GLN A 55 -10.64 -5.82 -19.89
CA GLN A 55 -12.01 -6.26 -19.56
C GLN A 55 -12.14 -7.73 -19.12
N GLU A 56 -11.14 -8.58 -19.35
CA GLU A 56 -11.16 -10.00 -18.96
C GLU A 56 -10.57 -10.26 -17.57
N ASN A 57 -10.01 -9.25 -16.92
CA ASN A 57 -9.34 -9.36 -15.62
C ASN A 57 -10.12 -8.57 -14.56
N ASN A 58 -10.08 -9.03 -13.30
CA ASN A 58 -10.82 -8.51 -12.13
C ASN A 58 -10.52 -7.04 -11.72
N TYR A 59 -10.10 -6.17 -12.62
CA TYR A 59 -9.77 -4.76 -12.38
C TYR A 59 -10.98 -3.86 -12.07
N TYR A 60 -12.18 -4.44 -11.99
CA TYR A 60 -13.44 -3.72 -11.90
C TYR A 60 -13.52 -2.76 -10.71
N LYS A 61 -12.94 -3.07 -9.54
CA LYS A 61 -13.15 -2.21 -8.37
C LYS A 61 -12.45 -0.86 -8.51
N THR A 62 -11.15 -0.84 -8.78
CA THR A 62 -10.39 0.41 -8.99
C THR A 62 -10.86 1.16 -10.23
N ILE A 63 -11.14 0.45 -11.33
CA ILE A 63 -11.69 1.05 -12.54
C ILE A 63 -13.06 1.67 -12.26
N ASN A 64 -13.98 0.96 -11.60
CA ASN A 64 -15.32 1.47 -11.33
C ASN A 64 -15.29 2.64 -10.36
N ILE A 65 -14.43 2.63 -9.33
CA ILE A 65 -14.26 3.79 -8.45
C ILE A 65 -13.83 5.00 -9.28
N THR A 66 -12.78 4.88 -10.09
CA THR A 66 -12.29 5.94 -10.96
C THR A 66 -13.37 6.42 -11.95
N LEU A 67 -14.06 5.50 -12.64
CA LEU A 67 -15.10 5.80 -13.63
C LEU A 67 -16.34 6.46 -12.99
N ASN A 68 -16.73 6.02 -11.79
CA ASN A 68 -17.85 6.60 -11.05
C ASN A 68 -17.53 8.02 -10.55
N LEU A 69 -16.28 8.28 -10.15
CA LEU A 69 -15.84 9.60 -9.67
C LEU A 69 -15.76 10.64 -10.78
N ILE A 70 -15.24 10.25 -11.96
CA ILE A 70 -15.21 11.15 -13.13
C ILE A 70 -16.59 11.33 -13.77
N GLY A 71 -17.54 10.47 -13.39
CA GLY A 71 -18.90 10.41 -13.95
C GLY A 71 -18.91 9.99 -15.42
N GLU A 72 -20.00 9.38 -15.85
CA GLU A 72 -20.38 9.32 -17.27
C GLU A 72 -20.78 10.72 -17.77
N THR A 73 -20.02 11.76 -17.45
CA THR A 73 -20.32 13.11 -17.92
C THR A 73 -19.87 13.24 -19.38
N TRP A 74 -20.61 14.06 -20.13
CA TRP A 74 -20.46 14.29 -21.56
C TRP A 74 -19.02 14.72 -21.97
N GLN A 75 -18.25 15.32 -21.05
CA GLN A 75 -16.83 15.64 -21.22
C GLN A 75 -15.92 14.41 -21.19
N THR A 76 -16.22 13.40 -20.37
CA THR A 76 -15.46 12.13 -20.32
C THR A 76 -15.54 11.41 -21.67
N GLN A 77 -16.67 11.49 -22.37
CA GLN A 77 -16.83 10.93 -23.73
C GLN A 77 -16.04 11.69 -24.81
N GLN A 78 -15.91 13.02 -24.71
CA GLN A 78 -15.04 13.80 -25.62
C GLN A 78 -13.55 13.54 -25.38
N ILE A 79 -13.11 13.44 -24.11
CA ILE A 79 -11.71 13.10 -23.75
C ILE A 79 -11.34 11.71 -24.28
N LEU A 80 -12.28 10.76 -24.25
CA LEU A 80 -12.11 9.41 -24.83
C LEU A 80 -12.05 9.42 -26.37
N GLN A 81 -12.61 10.43 -27.03
CA GLN A 81 -12.71 10.52 -28.49
C GLN A 81 -11.55 11.30 -29.15
N GLU A 82 -10.90 12.24 -28.46
CA GLU A 82 -10.02 13.23 -29.14
C GLU A 82 -8.50 13.10 -28.96
N GLN A 83 -7.93 12.09 -28.30
CA GLN A 83 -6.47 12.10 -28.09
C GLN A 83 -5.73 10.89 -28.69
N ASN A 84 -5.10 11.12 -29.85
CA ASN A 84 -3.98 10.35 -30.41
C ASN A 84 -2.70 10.40 -29.53
N LYS A 85 -2.79 10.78 -28.25
CA LYS A 85 -1.67 10.79 -27.31
C LYS A 85 -1.57 9.45 -26.59
N THR A 86 -0.39 8.85 -26.66
CA THR A 86 -0.04 7.67 -25.87
C THR A 86 0.27 8.08 -24.44
N ASN A 87 -0.38 7.46 -23.46
CA ASN A 87 -0.04 7.66 -22.05
C ASN A 87 1.37 7.09 -21.77
N PRO A 88 2.13 7.67 -20.82
CA PRO A 88 3.30 7.02 -20.25
C PRO A 88 2.99 5.58 -19.78
N LYS A 89 3.96 4.67 -19.92
CA LYS A 89 3.79 3.26 -19.51
C LYS A 89 3.47 3.11 -18.02
N SER A 90 3.99 4.00 -17.17
CA SER A 90 3.65 4.05 -15.75
C SER A 90 2.14 4.19 -15.54
N ILE A 91 1.51 5.13 -16.23
CA ILE A 91 0.06 5.36 -16.17
C ILE A 91 -0.74 4.15 -16.67
N GLN A 92 -0.29 3.48 -17.73
CA GLN A 92 -1.01 2.32 -18.27
C GLN A 92 -0.99 1.13 -17.30
N SER A 93 0.10 0.96 -16.54
CA SER A 93 0.26 -0.14 -15.57
C SER A 93 -0.46 0.10 -14.24
N THR A 94 -1.04 1.29 -14.01
CA THR A 94 -1.57 1.67 -12.70
C THR A 94 -2.58 0.69 -12.13
N PHE A 95 -3.57 0.32 -12.95
CA PHE A 95 -4.69 -0.51 -12.50
C PHE A 95 -4.22 -1.92 -12.16
N THR A 96 -3.24 -2.44 -12.90
CA THR A 96 -2.58 -3.70 -12.56
C THR A 96 -1.86 -3.59 -11.22
N ILE A 97 -1.11 -2.51 -10.98
CA ILE A 97 -0.38 -2.29 -9.73
C ILE A 97 -1.36 -2.22 -8.53
N HIS A 98 -2.39 -1.38 -8.61
CA HIS A 98 -3.39 -1.23 -7.55
C HIS A 98 -4.12 -2.56 -7.29
N GLN A 99 -4.49 -3.29 -8.34
CA GLN A 99 -5.16 -4.58 -8.20
C GLN A 99 -4.26 -5.64 -7.54
N THR A 100 -3.00 -5.74 -7.95
CA THR A 100 -2.05 -6.68 -7.34
C THR A 100 -1.85 -6.38 -5.86
N ILE A 101 -1.74 -5.12 -5.49
CA ILE A 101 -1.58 -4.70 -4.08
C ILE A 101 -2.85 -5.02 -3.28
N ARG A 102 -4.03 -4.73 -3.82
CA ARG A 102 -5.31 -5.08 -3.21
C ARG A 102 -5.44 -6.59 -2.98
N GLN A 103 -5.09 -7.40 -3.97
CA GLN A 103 -5.10 -8.85 -3.84
C GLN A 103 -4.13 -9.33 -2.76
N SER A 104 -2.92 -8.76 -2.70
CA SER A 104 -1.95 -9.08 -1.63
C SER A 104 -2.53 -8.78 -0.24
N ILE A 105 -3.19 -7.64 -0.05
CA ILE A 105 -3.86 -7.28 1.21
C ILE A 105 -4.94 -8.32 1.58
N GLU A 106 -5.77 -8.71 0.61
CA GLU A 106 -6.86 -9.67 0.82
C GLU A 106 -6.34 -11.09 1.13
N GLU A 107 -5.27 -11.52 0.48
CA GLU A 107 -4.63 -12.82 0.73
C GLU A 107 -3.96 -12.85 2.11
N ASN A 108 -3.24 -11.78 2.46
CA ASN A 108 -2.62 -11.65 3.78
C ASN A 108 -3.66 -11.62 4.89
N LEU A 109 -4.81 -10.98 4.70
CA LEU A 109 -5.90 -11.02 5.69
C LEU A 109 -6.39 -12.45 5.96
N LYS A 110 -6.53 -13.29 4.93
CA LYS A 110 -6.94 -14.70 5.10
C LYS A 110 -5.91 -15.51 5.86
N ILE A 111 -4.62 -15.23 5.66
CA ILE A 111 -3.53 -15.88 6.41
C ILE A 111 -3.62 -15.47 7.89
N LEU A 112 -3.75 -14.18 8.15
CA LEU A 112 -3.87 -13.65 9.51
C LEU A 112 -5.12 -14.20 10.23
N GLU A 113 -6.27 -14.24 9.55
CA GLU A 113 -7.51 -14.79 10.10
C GLU A 113 -7.36 -16.24 10.57
N ARG A 114 -6.61 -17.06 9.82
CA ARG A 114 -6.30 -18.43 10.25
C ARG A 114 -5.39 -18.44 11.48
N GLU A 115 -4.38 -17.58 11.50
CA GLU A 115 -3.42 -17.52 12.61
C GLU A 115 -4.07 -17.08 13.92
N ILE A 116 -4.90 -16.03 13.90
CA ILE A 116 -5.55 -15.53 15.13
C ILE A 116 -6.53 -16.54 15.73
N ASN A 117 -7.01 -17.49 14.92
CA ASN A 117 -7.89 -18.57 15.35
C ASN A 117 -7.12 -19.90 15.55
N SER A 118 -5.79 -19.89 15.47
CA SER A 118 -4.95 -21.07 15.68
C SER A 118 -4.51 -21.23 17.14
N THR A 119 -4.02 -22.41 17.50
CA THR A 119 -3.36 -22.63 18.79
C THR A 119 -1.85 -22.47 18.62
N SER A 120 -1.31 -21.33 19.08
CA SER A 120 0.12 -21.00 19.03
C SER A 120 0.88 -21.23 20.34
N ASP A 121 0.22 -21.82 21.34
CA ASP A 121 0.83 -22.19 22.62
C ASP A 121 1.68 -23.49 22.51
N ASN A 122 2.57 -23.70 23.49
CA ASN A 122 3.34 -24.92 23.65
C ASN A 122 3.69 -25.17 25.12
N PRO A 123 3.55 -26.40 25.66
CA PRO A 123 2.95 -27.58 25.01
C PRO A 123 1.42 -27.45 24.89
N ILE A 124 0.86 -28.09 23.87
CA ILE A 124 -0.59 -28.16 23.67
C ILE A 124 -1.15 -29.24 24.60
N ILE A 125 -2.20 -28.89 25.35
CA ILE A 125 -2.90 -29.83 26.22
C ILE A 125 -3.99 -30.54 25.44
N ASP A 126 -3.85 -31.84 25.30
CA ASP A 126 -4.79 -32.71 24.61
C ASP A 126 -5.69 -33.41 25.63
N ASN A 127 -6.86 -32.83 25.85
CA ASN A 127 -7.83 -33.34 26.82
C ASN A 127 -8.43 -34.68 26.40
N GLU A 128 -8.56 -34.96 25.10
CA GLU A 128 -9.14 -36.21 24.61
C GLU A 128 -8.23 -37.39 24.92
N HIS A 129 -6.92 -37.20 24.73
CA HIS A 129 -5.91 -38.23 24.97
C HIS A 129 -5.22 -38.12 26.33
N GLN A 130 -5.64 -37.18 27.19
CA GLN A 130 -5.06 -36.92 28.52
C GLN A 130 -3.52 -36.78 28.47
N SER A 131 -3.04 -36.00 27.50
CA SER A 131 -1.60 -35.84 27.24
C SER A 131 -1.19 -34.40 26.96
N ALA A 132 0.10 -34.11 27.08
CA ALA A 132 0.69 -32.84 26.66
C ALA A 132 1.60 -33.09 25.45
N ARG A 133 1.35 -32.37 24.35
CA ARG A 133 2.10 -32.50 23.10
C ARG A 133 2.97 -31.27 22.88
N SER A 134 4.29 -31.47 22.84
CA SER A 134 5.22 -30.41 22.45
C SER A 134 5.25 -30.28 20.93
N GLY A 135 5.18 -29.06 20.42
CA GLY A 135 5.21 -28.72 19.00
C GLY A 135 5.89 -27.38 18.74
N GLY A 136 5.71 -26.83 17.54
CA GLY A 136 6.37 -25.59 17.09
C GLY A 136 5.40 -24.46 16.70
N ASN A 137 4.13 -24.54 17.08
CA ASN A 137 3.10 -23.59 16.64
C ASN A 137 3.30 -22.15 17.16
N PHE A 138 4.20 -21.95 18.13
CA PHE A 138 4.62 -20.62 18.58
C PHE A 138 5.47 -19.89 17.54
N HIS A 139 6.00 -20.60 16.54
CA HIS A 139 6.89 -20.01 15.55
C HIS A 139 6.11 -19.12 14.57
N GLY A 140 6.28 -17.80 14.69
CA GLY A 140 5.54 -16.80 13.91
C GLY A 140 6.03 -16.60 12.47
N GLU A 141 6.34 -17.68 11.74
CA GLU A 141 6.89 -17.61 10.38
C GLU A 141 5.90 -16.93 9.41
N TYR A 142 4.64 -17.37 9.44
CA TYR A 142 3.57 -16.77 8.66
C TYR A 142 3.39 -15.28 8.97
N MET A 143 3.53 -14.89 10.23
CA MET A 143 3.42 -13.48 10.64
C MET A 143 4.57 -12.62 10.11
N GLY A 144 5.79 -13.17 10.08
CA GLY A 144 6.96 -12.49 9.52
C GLY A 144 6.83 -12.29 8.00
N ILE A 145 6.55 -13.36 7.26
CA ILE A 145 6.42 -13.32 5.79
C ILE A 145 5.29 -12.39 5.36
N LEU A 146 4.14 -12.47 6.04
CA LEU A 146 2.99 -11.59 5.77
C LEU A 146 3.37 -10.12 5.94
N ALA A 147 4.03 -9.77 7.04
CA ALA A 147 4.40 -8.39 7.33
C ALA A 147 5.39 -7.82 6.31
N ASP A 148 6.39 -8.60 5.86
CA ASP A 148 7.31 -8.16 4.80
C ASP A 148 6.63 -8.07 3.42
N ASN A 149 5.70 -8.98 3.11
CA ASN A 149 4.87 -8.86 1.91
C ASN A 149 4.08 -7.55 1.92
N MET A 150 3.49 -7.19 3.06
CA MET A 150 2.79 -5.92 3.24
C MET A 150 3.71 -4.70 3.05
N CYS A 151 4.92 -4.72 3.61
CA CYS A 151 5.90 -3.65 3.38
C CYS A 151 6.17 -3.46 1.88
N ILE A 152 6.44 -4.56 1.16
CA ILE A 152 6.73 -4.54 -0.28
C ILE A 152 5.52 -4.01 -1.06
N ALA A 153 4.32 -4.53 -0.80
CA ALA A 153 3.10 -4.16 -1.52
C ALA A 153 2.78 -2.67 -1.35
N LEU A 154 2.82 -2.17 -0.11
CA LEU A 154 2.57 -0.76 0.19
C LEU A 154 3.67 0.15 -0.39
N GLN A 155 4.92 -0.27 -0.38
CA GLN A 155 5.99 0.51 -1.00
C GLN A 155 5.83 0.61 -2.53
N ARG A 156 5.32 -0.44 -3.19
CA ARG A 156 4.96 -0.36 -4.61
C ARG A 156 3.84 0.65 -4.85
N LEU A 157 2.87 0.76 -3.94
CA LEU A 157 1.84 1.81 -3.99
C LEU A 157 2.46 3.21 -3.86
N CYS A 158 3.37 3.39 -2.88
CA CYS A 158 4.04 4.67 -2.59
C CYS A 158 4.85 5.19 -3.80
N ILE A 159 5.69 4.33 -4.38
CA ILE A 159 6.48 4.68 -5.58
C ILE A 159 5.56 5.09 -6.73
N PHE A 160 4.42 4.41 -6.83
CA PHE A 160 3.46 4.71 -7.89
C PHE A 160 2.76 6.06 -7.68
N SER A 161 2.27 6.31 -6.47
CA SER A 161 1.69 7.59 -6.06
C SER A 161 2.66 8.75 -6.31
N GLU A 162 3.95 8.58 -6.00
CA GLU A 162 4.97 9.60 -6.26
C GLU A 162 5.04 9.99 -7.75
N VAL A 163 4.95 9.01 -8.66
CA VAL A 163 4.95 9.29 -10.11
C VAL A 163 3.74 10.13 -10.51
N PHE A 164 2.58 9.86 -9.93
CA PHE A 164 1.34 10.61 -10.18
C PHE A 164 1.41 12.03 -9.61
N GLN A 165 1.89 12.16 -8.38
CA GLN A 165 2.19 13.44 -7.73
C GLN A 165 3.12 14.31 -8.59
N LEU A 166 4.24 13.75 -9.04
CA LEU A 166 5.19 14.48 -9.90
C LEU A 166 4.57 14.86 -11.24
N SER A 167 3.74 13.99 -11.82
CA SER A 167 3.06 14.28 -13.09
C SER A 167 2.14 15.49 -12.95
N VAL A 168 1.39 15.59 -11.84
CA VAL A 168 0.51 16.74 -11.56
C VAL A 168 1.30 18.01 -11.31
N LEU A 169 2.34 17.95 -10.47
CA LEU A 169 3.15 19.11 -10.12
C LEU A 169 3.94 19.68 -11.31
N GLN A 170 4.15 18.87 -12.35
CA GLN A 170 4.87 19.21 -13.58
C GLN A 170 3.94 19.43 -14.77
N ILE A 171 2.61 19.53 -14.60
CA ILE A 171 1.71 19.89 -15.71
C ILE A 171 2.20 21.21 -16.32
N ARG A 172 2.70 21.11 -17.54
CA ARG A 172 3.09 22.25 -18.38
C ARG A 172 2.07 22.34 -19.50
N GLU A 173 1.35 23.46 -19.59
CA GLU A 173 0.61 23.74 -20.82
C GLU A 173 1.62 24.13 -21.92
N ASP A 174 1.85 23.21 -22.87
CA ASP A 174 2.42 23.53 -24.16
C ASP A 174 1.34 24.32 -24.93
N LYS A 175 1.51 25.63 -25.13
CA LYS A 175 0.56 26.41 -25.95
C LYS A 175 1.25 27.24 -27.03
N LYS A 176 0.96 26.84 -28.27
CA LYS A 176 1.07 27.66 -29.47
C LYS A 176 -0.01 28.73 -29.59
N ASP A 177 -1.10 28.72 -28.82
CA ASP A 177 -2.17 29.70 -29.07
C ASP A 177 -2.95 30.19 -27.82
N GLN A 178 -2.98 31.52 -27.77
CA GLN A 178 -4.02 32.43 -27.30
C GLN A 178 -4.19 32.77 -25.81
N GLN A 179 -4.38 34.09 -25.66
CA GLN A 179 -4.53 34.91 -24.48
C GLN A 179 -5.87 34.62 -23.79
N ILE A 180 -5.93 34.83 -22.47
CA ILE A 180 -7.12 34.77 -21.61
C ILE A 180 -7.40 33.37 -21.01
N LEU A 181 -6.44 32.85 -20.26
CA LEU A 181 -6.59 32.21 -18.92
C LEU A 181 -5.20 31.71 -18.52
N LYS A 182 -4.34 32.69 -18.21
CA LYS A 182 -2.97 32.48 -17.77
C LYS A 182 -2.98 32.13 -16.29
N LEU A 183 -2.62 30.89 -15.96
CA LEU A 183 -1.84 30.56 -14.78
C LEU A 183 -1.13 29.23 -15.04
N VAL A 184 0.10 29.35 -15.52
CA VAL A 184 1.10 28.29 -15.52
C VAL A 184 1.45 28.04 -14.06
N ILE A 185 1.33 26.80 -13.59
CA ILE A 185 1.57 26.54 -12.20
C ILE A 185 2.42 25.28 -11.97
N MET A 186 3.74 25.46 -12.03
CA MET A 186 4.66 24.51 -11.40
C MET A 186 4.34 24.46 -9.89
N PHE A 187 4.20 23.26 -9.31
CA PHE A 187 3.86 23.04 -7.90
C PHE A 187 2.48 23.55 -7.41
N LEU A 188 1.49 23.71 -8.28
CA LEU A 188 0.13 24.21 -7.94
C LEU A 188 0.08 25.55 -7.15
N THR A 189 1.09 26.44 -7.27
CA THR A 189 1.07 27.87 -6.89
C THR A 189 0.58 28.93 -7.93
N SER A 190 -0.34 29.81 -7.55
CA SER A 190 -0.72 30.95 -8.41
C SER A 190 0.36 32.02 -8.61
N LYS A 191 1.47 32.00 -7.86
CA LYS A 191 2.55 33.01 -7.94
C LYS A 191 3.92 32.36 -7.87
N GLY A 192 4.29 31.61 -8.92
CA GLY A 192 5.61 31.00 -9.05
C GLY A 192 6.75 32.03 -8.87
N GLY A 193 7.79 31.66 -8.11
CA GLY A 193 8.91 32.53 -7.76
C GLY A 193 8.70 33.38 -6.48
N LEU A 194 7.45 33.54 -6.01
CA LEU A 194 7.14 34.17 -4.72
C LEU A 194 6.54 33.20 -3.71
N LEU A 195 5.75 32.24 -4.19
CA LEU A 195 5.10 31.22 -3.38
C LEU A 195 5.59 29.83 -3.80
N ASN A 196 5.89 28.99 -2.82
CA ASN A 196 6.41 27.64 -3.04
C ASN A 196 5.32 26.62 -3.46
N GLY A 197 4.03 26.95 -3.30
CA GLY A 197 2.94 26.02 -3.53
C GLY A 197 3.14 24.71 -2.78
N TYR A 198 3.01 23.59 -3.49
CA TYR A 198 3.19 22.25 -2.96
C TYR A 198 4.61 21.67 -3.08
N MET A 199 5.62 22.51 -3.29
CA MET A 199 7.01 22.06 -3.33
C MET A 199 7.44 21.34 -2.03
N ILE A 200 7.04 21.86 -0.85
CA ILE A 200 7.45 21.29 0.44
C ILE A 200 6.72 19.97 0.77
N PRO A 201 5.40 19.86 0.55
CA PRO A 201 4.72 18.56 0.61
C PRO A 201 5.36 17.51 -0.33
N GLN A 202 5.88 17.91 -1.49
CA GLN A 202 6.56 16.98 -2.40
C GLN A 202 7.86 16.44 -1.79
N TYR A 203 8.65 17.28 -1.11
CA TYR A 203 9.83 16.82 -0.37
C TYR A 203 9.48 15.85 0.75
N THR A 204 8.36 16.12 1.45
CA THR A 204 7.87 15.24 2.52
C THR A 204 7.49 13.87 1.95
N SER A 205 6.70 13.84 0.88
CA SER A 205 6.33 12.60 0.18
C SER A 205 7.56 11.83 -0.29
N ALA A 206 8.52 12.49 -0.95
CA ALA A 206 9.75 11.86 -1.43
C ALA A 206 10.62 11.28 -0.28
N ALA A 207 10.69 11.97 0.86
CA ALA A 207 11.40 11.48 2.03
C ALA A 207 10.77 10.19 2.59
N LEU A 208 9.43 10.17 2.74
CA LEU A 208 8.69 9.01 3.23
C LEU A 208 8.78 7.81 2.27
N VAL A 209 8.66 8.05 0.96
CA VAL A 209 8.85 7.01 -0.07
C VAL A 209 10.28 6.44 0.03
N SER A 210 11.27 7.28 0.28
CA SER A 210 12.66 6.86 0.42
C SER A 210 12.90 6.04 1.69
N GLU A 211 12.34 6.45 2.83
CA GLU A 211 12.41 5.71 4.09
C GLU A 211 11.80 4.30 3.93
N ASN A 212 10.62 4.22 3.29
CA ASN A 212 9.96 2.95 3.02
C ASN A 212 10.79 1.99 2.16
N LYS A 213 11.75 2.46 1.34
CA LYS A 213 12.66 1.57 0.58
C LYS A 213 13.49 0.71 1.51
N VAL A 214 14.02 1.29 2.58
CA VAL A 214 14.83 0.57 3.57
C VAL A 214 13.94 -0.32 4.42
N LEU A 215 12.79 0.19 4.87
CA LEU A 215 11.82 -0.58 5.65
C LEU A 215 11.22 -1.76 4.88
N SER A 216 11.25 -1.76 3.55
CA SER A 216 10.75 -2.85 2.72
C SER A 216 11.77 -3.95 2.44
N HIS A 217 13.00 -3.83 2.96
CA HIS A 217 13.94 -4.94 2.91
C HIS A 217 13.46 -6.07 3.84
N PRO A 218 13.30 -7.31 3.37
CA PRO A 218 12.75 -8.37 4.20
C PRO A 218 13.61 -8.63 5.44
N SER A 219 12.99 -8.66 6.61
CA SER A 219 13.65 -9.09 7.86
C SER A 219 13.28 -10.51 8.26
N CYS A 220 12.19 -11.07 7.72
CA CYS A 220 11.80 -12.46 7.97
C CYS A 220 12.74 -13.50 7.33
N ILE A 221 13.70 -13.07 6.49
CA ILE A 221 14.70 -13.94 5.85
C ILE A 221 15.96 -14.12 6.69
N ASP A 222 15.98 -13.54 7.89
CA ASP A 222 17.12 -13.58 8.82
C ASP A 222 16.76 -14.40 10.06
N THR A 223 17.78 -14.92 10.74
CA THR A 223 17.64 -15.61 12.02
C THR A 223 18.92 -15.44 12.83
N VAL A 224 18.78 -15.25 14.14
CA VAL A 224 19.90 -15.25 15.08
C VAL A 224 19.58 -16.22 16.19
N PRO A 225 20.39 -17.29 16.38
CA PRO A 225 20.16 -18.25 17.45
C PRO A 225 20.12 -17.60 18.82
N THR A 226 19.16 -17.99 19.64
CA THR A 226 19.01 -17.54 21.03
C THR A 226 18.96 -18.74 21.97
N SER A 227 18.89 -18.47 23.28
CA SER A 227 18.75 -19.51 24.30
C SER A 227 19.84 -20.61 24.20
N ALA A 228 21.10 -20.21 23.97
CA ALA A 228 22.24 -21.12 23.78
C ALA A 228 22.02 -22.20 22.69
N ASN A 229 21.47 -21.79 21.54
CA ASN A 229 21.10 -22.64 20.39
C ASN A 229 19.93 -23.60 20.63
N ILE A 230 19.14 -23.41 21.69
CA ILE A 230 17.85 -24.10 21.83
C ILE A 230 16.83 -23.51 20.85
N GLU A 231 16.86 -22.18 20.68
CA GLU A 231 16.08 -21.45 19.68
C GLU A 231 17.02 -21.07 18.53
N ASP A 232 17.37 -22.04 17.69
CA ASP A 232 18.33 -21.90 16.60
C ASP A 232 17.72 -21.27 15.33
N HIS A 233 16.40 -21.22 15.24
CA HIS A 233 15.65 -20.56 14.17
C HIS A 233 14.50 -19.71 14.74
N VAL A 234 14.39 -18.46 14.28
CA VAL A 234 13.32 -17.53 14.64
C VAL A 234 12.79 -16.78 13.42
N SER A 235 11.52 -16.36 13.44
CA SER A 235 10.88 -15.72 12.27
C SER A 235 11.18 -14.23 12.09
N MET A 236 11.83 -13.60 13.08
CA MET A 236 11.97 -12.14 13.19
C MET A 236 10.62 -11.38 13.15
N GLY A 237 9.50 -12.08 13.32
CA GLY A 237 8.17 -11.55 12.99
C GLY A 237 7.76 -10.32 13.80
N ALA A 238 8.21 -10.19 15.05
CA ALA A 238 7.93 -9.02 15.87
C ALA A 238 8.58 -7.74 15.30
N TYR A 239 9.82 -7.84 14.81
CA TYR A 239 10.48 -6.72 14.16
C TYR A 239 9.85 -6.42 12.80
N THR A 240 9.53 -7.46 12.04
CA THR A 240 8.87 -7.29 10.73
C THR A 240 7.51 -6.61 10.85
N ALA A 241 6.68 -7.01 11.82
CA ALA A 241 5.38 -6.38 12.08
C ALA A 241 5.53 -4.88 12.45
N ARG A 242 6.54 -4.53 13.25
CA ARG A 242 6.85 -3.13 13.59
C ARG A 242 7.26 -2.30 12.38
N LYS A 243 8.01 -2.88 11.43
CA LYS A 243 8.31 -2.20 10.16
C LYS A 243 7.03 -1.99 9.35
N ALA A 244 6.18 -3.02 9.26
CA ALA A 244 4.97 -2.98 8.45
C ALA A 244 3.99 -1.88 8.90
N ILE A 245 3.82 -1.70 10.22
CA ILE A 245 2.96 -0.61 10.74
C ILE A 245 3.55 0.78 10.45
N GLN A 246 4.87 0.94 10.45
CA GLN A 246 5.51 2.21 10.06
C GLN A 246 5.35 2.47 8.55
N VAL A 247 5.48 1.44 7.72
CA VAL A 247 5.29 1.57 6.26
C VAL A 247 3.87 2.00 5.92
N VAL A 248 2.83 1.43 6.55
CA VAL A 248 1.44 1.86 6.30
C VAL A 248 1.19 3.30 6.77
N GLN A 249 1.75 3.70 7.91
CA GLN A 249 1.70 5.10 8.38
C GLN A 249 2.31 6.08 7.37
N ASN A 250 3.48 5.76 6.85
CA ASN A 250 4.13 6.56 5.82
C ASN A 250 3.29 6.60 4.53
N THR A 251 2.69 5.46 4.16
CA THR A 251 1.81 5.35 2.98
C THR A 251 0.57 6.24 3.12
N GLU A 252 -0.06 6.30 4.30
CA GLU A 252 -1.20 7.18 4.56
C GLU A 252 -0.88 8.66 4.26
N TYR A 253 0.29 9.14 4.70
CA TYR A 253 0.73 10.50 4.40
C TYR A 253 1.00 10.72 2.91
N ILE A 254 1.65 9.76 2.24
CA ILE A 254 1.96 9.85 0.81
C ILE A 254 0.66 9.96 -0.01
N ILE A 255 -0.33 9.10 0.28
CA ILE A 255 -1.63 9.12 -0.41
C ILE A 255 -2.43 10.37 -0.06
N ALA A 256 -2.39 10.84 1.19
CA ALA A 256 -3.02 12.10 1.58
C ALA A 256 -2.45 13.30 0.82
N ILE A 257 -1.12 13.32 0.59
CA ILE A 257 -0.45 14.34 -0.21
C ILE A 257 -0.89 14.28 -1.67
N GLU A 258 -1.04 13.09 -2.26
CA GLU A 258 -1.59 12.96 -3.62
C GLU A 258 -3.02 13.48 -3.71
N LEU A 259 -3.90 13.11 -2.77
CA LEU A 259 -5.27 13.63 -2.71
C LEU A 259 -5.31 15.16 -2.62
N MET A 260 -4.38 15.76 -1.87
CA MET A 260 -4.24 17.22 -1.77
C MET A 260 -3.81 17.87 -3.10
N TYR A 261 -3.04 17.18 -3.93
CA TYR A 261 -2.65 17.68 -5.26
C TYR A 261 -3.74 17.50 -6.31
N ALA A 262 -4.58 16.48 -6.13
CA ALA A 262 -5.64 16.14 -7.06
C ALA A 262 -6.90 17.00 -6.89
N ALA A 263 -7.10 17.60 -5.70
CA ALA A 263 -8.20 18.51 -5.37
C ALA A 263 -7.95 19.94 -5.85
#